data_AF-A0A2T2YAT3-F1
#
_entry.id   AF-A0A2T2YAT3-F1
#
_cell.length_a   1.000
_cell.length_b   1.000
_cell.length_c   1.000
_cell.angle_alpha   90.00
_cell.angle_beta   90.00
_cell.angle_gamma   90.00
#
_symmetry.space_group_name_H-M   'P 1'
#
loop_
_entity.id
_entity.type
_entity.pdbx_description
1 polymer ?
#
loop_
_entity_poly.entity_id
_entity_poly.type
_entity_poly.pdbx_seq_one_letter_code
_entity_poly.pdbx_strand_id
1 'polypeptide(L)' 'MSLANIDLSKYSIVRHRDTDKVYLFETALHSRFQEADENQDYLCYALDINGKINYTDQYHFTKEKLYWQPVSLR' A
#
# COMPACT_ATOMS: atom_id res chain seq x y z
N MET A 1 -13.22 -5.32 -3.80
CA MET A 1 -12.84 -5.98 -2.54
C MET A 1 -12.72 -4.89 -1.47
N SER A 2 -13.06 -5.16 -0.20
CA SER A 2 -12.97 -4.17 0.90
C SER A 2 -11.75 -4.47 1.78
N LEU A 3 -11.19 -3.43 2.40
CA LEU A 3 -10.10 -3.51 3.39
C LEU A 3 -10.40 -4.52 4.50
N ALA A 4 -11.67 -4.68 4.89
CA ALA A 4 -12.09 -5.63 5.92
C ALA A 4 -11.79 -7.11 5.55
N ASN A 5 -11.65 -7.42 4.25
CA ASN A 5 -11.41 -8.77 3.75
C ASN A 5 -10.03 -8.91 3.13
N ILE A 6 -9.09 -8.03 3.49
CA ILE A 6 -7.78 -8.02 2.88
C ILE A 6 -6.82 -8.98 3.57
N ASP A 7 -6.11 -9.73 2.76
CA ASP A 7 -5.07 -10.62 3.24
C ASP A 7 -3.80 -9.81 3.55
N LEU A 8 -3.63 -9.45 4.82
CA LEU A 8 -2.46 -8.72 5.32
C LEU A 8 -1.15 -9.56 5.25
N SER A 9 -1.22 -10.83 4.87
CA SER A 9 -0.02 -11.61 4.52
C SER A 9 0.46 -11.33 3.09
N LYS A 10 -0.45 -10.91 2.20
CA LYS A 10 -0.19 -10.61 0.79
C LYS A 10 -0.10 -9.13 0.49
N TYR A 11 -0.65 -8.28 1.35
CA TYR A 11 -0.67 -6.85 1.14
C TYR A 11 -0.27 -6.06 2.39
N SER A 12 0.45 -4.97 2.17
CA SER A 12 0.72 -3.93 3.15
C SER A 12 -0.07 -2.67 2.84
N ILE A 13 -0.53 -1.98 3.88
CA ILE A 13 -1.09 -0.63 3.74
C ILE A 13 0.06 0.37 3.80
N VAL A 14 0.13 1.23 2.79
CA VAL A 14 1.11 2.31 2.69
C VAL A 14 0.41 3.63 2.48
N ARG A 15 0.96 4.70 3.03
CA ARG A 15 0.48 6.06 2.82
C ARG A 15 1.44 6.83 1.94
N HIS A 16 0.90 7.70 1.11
CA HIS A 16 1.72 8.65 0.39
C HIS A 16 2.20 9.75 1.35
N ARG A 17 3.45 10.20 1.16
CA ARG A 17 4.10 11.18 2.03
C ARG A 17 3.52 12.58 1.83
N ASP A 18 3.33 12.97 0.57
CA ASP A 18 2.84 14.31 0.22
C ASP A 18 1.31 14.39 0.09
N THR A 19 0.62 13.25 0.15
CA THR A 19 -0.83 13.20 0.00
C THR A 19 -1.40 12.28 1.06
N ASP A 20 -2.48 12.67 1.74
CA ASP A 20 -3.16 11.82 2.73
C ASP A 20 -3.84 10.57 2.12
N LYS A 21 -3.47 10.22 0.87
CA LYS A 21 -3.98 9.07 0.16
C LYS A 21 -3.34 7.80 0.69
N VAL A 22 -4.18 6.80 0.84
CA VAL A 22 -3.82 5.46 1.29
C VAL A 22 -3.81 4.54 0.09
N TYR A 23 -2.80 3.69 0.05
CA TYR A 23 -2.59 2.74 -1.01
C TYR A 23 -2.29 1.36 -0.44
N LEU A 24 -2.38 0.40 -1.34
CA LEU A 24 -2.25 -1.00 -1.03
C LEU A 24 -1.11 -1.60 -1.84
N PHE A 25 -0.08 -2.06 -1.15
CA PHE A 25 1.14 -2.59 -1.72
C PHE A 25 1.12 -4.13 -1.67
N GLU A 26 1.42 -4.80 -2.76
CA GLU A 26 1.42 -6.27 -2.84
C GLU A 26 2.76 -6.86 -2.35
N THR A 27 2.78 -7.32 -1.11
CA THR A 27 3.93 -7.98 -0.46
C THR A 27 4.07 -9.47 -0.80
N ALA A 28 3.16 -10.04 -1.59
CA ALA A 28 3.30 -11.40 -2.07
C ALA A 28 4.41 -11.53 -3.14
N LEU A 29 4.68 -10.44 -3.88
CA LEU A 29 5.68 -10.38 -4.95
C LEU A 29 7.02 -9.77 -4.50
N HIS A 30 7.00 -9.01 -3.41
CA HIS A 30 8.16 -8.33 -2.85
C HIS A 30 8.19 -8.56 -1.33
N SER A 31 9.36 -8.83 -0.76
CA SER A 31 9.57 -8.92 0.70
C SER A 31 8.79 -7.81 1.43
N ARG A 32 8.24 -8.12 2.62
CA ARG A 32 7.45 -7.18 3.45
C ARG A 32 8.02 -5.77 3.30
N PHE A 33 7.17 -4.80 2.96
CA PHE A 33 7.56 -3.40 2.78
C PHE A 33 8.47 -2.99 3.94
N GLN A 34 9.76 -2.96 3.67
CA GLN A 34 10.80 -2.50 4.58
C GLN A 34 11.19 -1.13 4.06
N GLU A 35 11.25 -0.15 4.94
CA GLU A 35 11.88 1.14 4.62
C GLU A 35 13.39 0.92 4.40
N ALA A 36 13.78 0.31 3.28
CA ALA A 36 15.16 -0.06 2.94
C ALA A 36 15.55 0.49 1.56
N ASP A 37 16.81 0.89 1.38
CA ASP A 37 17.34 1.74 0.28
C ASP A 37 17.35 1.09 -1.10
N GLU A 38 16.18 0.90 -1.70
CA GLU A 38 16.07 0.50 -3.09
C GLU A 38 15.28 1.53 -3.91
N ASN A 39 15.86 1.96 -5.04
CA ASN A 39 15.22 2.77 -6.09
C ASN A 39 14.22 1.92 -6.88
N GLN A 40 13.32 1.22 -6.19
CA GLN A 40 12.32 0.36 -6.78
C GLN A 40 11.01 1.12 -6.95
N ASP A 41 10.43 1.00 -8.14
CA ASP A 41 9.06 1.44 -8.38
C ASP A 41 8.11 0.38 -7.83
N TYR A 42 7.25 0.80 -6.91
CA TYR A 42 6.26 -0.07 -6.28
C TYR A 42 4.91 0.10 -6.94
N LEU A 43 4.32 -1.02 -7.35
CA LEU A 43 2.93 -1.07 -7.82
C LEU A 43 1.99 -1.03 -6.61
N CYS A 44 1.07 -0.09 -6.60
CA CYS A 44 0.11 0.08 -5.53
C CYS A 44 -1.30 0.32 -6.07
N TYR A 45 -2.30 -0.20 -5.33
CA TYR A 45 -3.72 0.01 -5.61
C TYR A 45 -4.27 1.12 -4.72
N ALA A 46 -5.11 2.00 -5.25
CA ALA A 46 -5.73 3.05 -4.46
C ALA A 46 -6.82 2.48 -3.52
N LEU A 47 -6.82 2.95 -2.29
CA LEU A 47 -7.87 2.69 -1.32
C LEU A 47 -8.77 3.93 -1.18
N ASP A 48 -10.07 3.76 -1.36
CA ASP A 48 -11.03 4.84 -1.13
C ASP A 48 -11.34 5.04 0.36
N ILE A 49 -12.03 6.14 0.69
CA ILE A 49 -12.45 6.47 2.07
C ILE A 49 -13.38 5.42 2.71
N ASN A 50 -14.05 4.61 1.89
CA ASN A 50 -14.92 3.51 2.35
C ASN A 50 -14.15 2.18 2.48
N GLY A 51 -12.81 2.22 2.31
CA GLY A 51 -11.97 1.03 2.33
C GLY A 51 -12.18 0.11 1.12
N LYS A 52 -12.72 0.59 0.00
CA LYS A 52 -12.78 -0.18 -1.26
C LYS A 52 -11.48 -0.01 -2.02
N ILE A 53 -10.99 -1.14 -2.53
CA ILE A 53 -9.78 -1.21 -3.33
C ILE A 53 -10.15 -1.03 -4.80
N ASN A 54 -9.49 -0.09 -5.46
CA ASN A 54 -9.59 0.13 -6.89
C ASN A 54 -8.44 -0.61 -7.61
N TYR A 55 -8.77 -1.72 -8.28
CA TYR A 55 -7.80 -2.54 -9.03
C TYR A 55 -7.59 -2.07 -10.47
N THR A 56 -8.47 -1.20 -10.97
CA THR A 56 -8.36 -0.62 -12.31
C THR A 56 -7.31 0.49 -12.37
N ASP A 57 -7.12 1.22 -11.26
CA ASP A 57 -6.12 2.28 -11.17
C ASP A 57 -4.88 1.78 -10.43
N GLN A 58 -3.87 1.40 -11.19
CA GLN A 58 -2.57 1.00 -10.69
C GLN A 58 -1.64 2.22 -10.67
N TYR A 59 -1.04 2.49 -9.52
CA TYR A 59 -0.12 3.60 -9.34
C TYR A 59 1.28 3.07 -9.08
N HIS A 60 2.25 3.70 -9.74
CA HIS A 60 3.66 3.45 -9.53
C HIS A 60 4.21 4.57 -8.65
N PHE A 61 4.77 4.19 -7.51
CA PHE A 61 5.42 5.14 -6.61
C PHE A 61 6.85 4.73 -6.35
N THR A 62 7.74 5.72 -6.37
CA THR A 62 9.07 5.58 -5.81
C THR A 62 8.97 5.50 -4.29
N LYS A 63 9.83 4.70 -3.66
CA LYS A 63 9.92 4.50 -2.20
C LYS A 63 9.78 5.79 -1.39
N GLU A 64 10.45 6.87 -1.79
CA GLU A 64 10.49 8.14 -1.04
C GLU A 64 9.11 8.78 -0.83
N LYS A 65 8.16 8.40 -1.68
CA LYS A 65 6.78 8.89 -1.64
C LYS A 65 5.88 8.04 -0.75
N LEU A 66 6.33 6.90 -0.25
CA LEU A 66 5.50 5.97 0.53
C LEU A 66 6.10 5.70 1.91
N TYR A 67 5.24 5.58 2.92
CA TYR A 67 5.62 5.06 4.24
C TYR A 67 4.62 4.02 4.71
N TRP A 68 5.08 3.09 5.55
CA TRP A 68 4.23 2.03 6.07
C TRP A 68 3.22 2.60 7.05
N GLN A 69 1.94 2.26 6.87
CA GLN A 69 0.92 2.59 7.86
C GLN A 69 0.65 1.35 8.74
N PRO A 70 1.02 1.38 10.03
CA PRO A 70 0.68 0.30 10.94
C PRO A 70 -0.84 0.20 11.12
N VAL A 71 -1.39 -0.98 10.89
CA VAL A 71 -2.78 -1.28 11.19
C VAL A 71 -2.87 -1.63 12.68
N SER A 72 -3.23 -0.66 13.51
CA SER A 72 -3.59 -0.96 14.90
C SER A 72 -4.97 -1.62 14.93
N LEU A 73 -4.99 -2.94 15.00
CA LEU A 73 -6.19 -3.69 15.39
C LEU A 73 -6.43 -3.40 16.88
N ARG A 74 -7.38 -2.53 17.19
CA ARG A 74 -7.94 -2.39 18.53
C ARG A 74 -9.05 -3.40 18.74
#